data_AF-A0A920NQY0-F1
#
_entry.id   AF-A0A920NQY0-F1
#
_cell.length_a   1.000
_cell.length_b   1.000
_cell.length_c   1.000
_cell.angle_alpha   90.00
_cell.angle_beta   90.00
_cell.angle_gamma   90.00
#
_symmetry.space_group_name_H-M   'P 1'
#
loop_
_entity.id
_entity.type
_entity.pdbx_description
1 polymer ?
#
loop_
_entity_poly.entity_id
_entity_poly.type
_entity_poly.pdbx_seq_one_letter_code
_entity_poly.pdbx_strand_id
1 'polypeptide(L)'
;MPTYKDISSFSNWTKDNKDQFFLAVIKGLIMDTVRNANSGHTGGPMSSADFTYILFTEYLNYDPNDSDWFRRDRFVLSAGHESALLYVLLTLIGWLNIDDLRRFRQLHSKTPGHPEVEINGVEATTGPLGQGMGMGIGMAVAESKIS
;
A
#
# COMPACT_ATOMS: atom_id res chain seq x y z
N MET A 1 14.75 8.68 18.79
CA MET A 1 13.61 7.89 18.32
C MET A 1 13.82 6.46 18.77
N PRO A 2 12.82 5.82 19.41
CA PRO A 2 12.87 4.40 19.73
C PRO A 2 13.13 3.53 18.49
N THR A 3 13.74 2.37 18.68
CA THR A 3 14.09 1.44 17.60
C THR A 3 13.44 0.08 17.83
N TYR A 4 13.68 -0.88 16.92
CA TYR A 4 13.20 -2.25 17.11
C TYR A 4 13.72 -2.91 18.40
N LYS A 5 14.86 -2.43 18.94
CA LYS A 5 15.41 -2.91 20.21
C LYS A 5 14.56 -2.51 21.41
N ASP A 6 13.73 -1.48 21.25
CA ASP A 6 12.90 -0.90 22.30
C ASP A 6 11.42 -1.35 22.19
N ILE A 7 11.10 -2.25 21.23
CA ILE A 7 9.72 -2.61 20.84
C ILE A 7 8.88 -3.19 21.98
N SER A 8 9.53 -3.76 23.00
CA SER A 8 8.84 -4.23 24.22
C SER A 8 8.10 -3.12 24.97
N SER A 9 8.48 -1.85 24.76
CA SER A 9 7.86 -0.65 25.33
C SER A 9 6.93 0.09 24.37
N PHE A 10 6.61 -0.49 23.20
CA PHE A 10 5.90 0.16 22.11
C PHE A 10 4.57 0.82 22.53
N SER A 11 3.81 0.17 23.41
CA SER A 11 2.53 0.70 23.91
C SER A 11 2.67 2.09 24.55
N ASN A 12 3.81 2.35 25.21
CA ASN A 12 4.11 3.58 25.94
C ASN A 12 4.72 4.69 25.08
N TRP A 13 4.98 4.44 23.79
CA TRP A 13 5.55 5.45 22.91
C TRP A 13 4.53 6.54 22.59
N THR A 14 5.01 7.77 22.39
CA THR A 14 4.21 8.88 21.84
C THR A 14 3.71 8.53 20.44
N LYS A 15 2.60 9.16 19.99
CA LYS A 15 2.06 8.98 18.63
C LYS A 15 3.16 9.19 17.59
N ASP A 16 3.89 10.30 17.65
CA ASP A 16 4.97 10.61 16.71
C ASP A 16 6.06 9.51 16.65
N ASN A 17 6.43 8.94 17.79
CA ASN A 17 7.42 7.86 17.81
C ASN A 17 6.86 6.57 17.19
N LYS A 18 5.56 6.27 17.38
CA LYS A 18 4.89 5.13 16.74
C LYS A 18 4.81 5.35 15.23
N ASP A 19 4.36 6.52 14.80
CA ASP A 19 4.21 6.89 13.39
C ASP A 19 5.56 6.77 12.66
N GLN A 20 6.61 7.33 13.23
CA GLN A 20 7.94 7.27 12.63
C GLN A 20 8.52 5.85 12.60
N PHE A 21 8.24 5.04 13.63
CA PHE A 21 8.62 3.64 13.62
C PHE A 21 7.87 2.86 12.52
N PHE A 22 6.57 3.07 12.36
CA PHE A 22 5.79 2.45 11.28
C PHE A 22 6.29 2.87 9.89
N LEU A 23 6.63 4.15 9.70
CA LEU A 23 7.24 4.62 8.46
C LEU A 23 8.58 3.93 8.18
N ALA A 24 9.41 3.73 9.20
CA ALA A 24 10.65 2.98 9.07
C ALA A 24 10.40 1.50 8.71
N VAL A 25 9.36 0.87 9.30
CA VAL A 25 8.94 -0.50 8.96
C VAL A 25 8.46 -0.59 7.51
N ILE A 26 7.59 0.33 7.05
CA ILE A 26 7.12 0.38 5.65
C ILE A 26 8.31 0.49 4.69
N LYS A 27 9.22 1.44 4.95
CA LYS A 27 10.43 1.65 4.12
C LYS A 27 11.33 0.40 4.14
N GLY A 28 11.50 -0.23 5.29
CA GLY A 28 12.20 -1.51 5.46
C GLY A 28 11.60 -2.62 4.58
N LEU A 29 10.29 -2.83 4.69
CA LEU A 29 9.57 -3.84 3.91
C LEU A 29 9.66 -3.59 2.41
N ILE A 30 9.57 -2.33 1.96
CA ILE A 30 9.77 -1.97 0.54
C ILE A 30 11.16 -2.39 0.07
N MET A 31 12.20 -2.04 0.83
CA MET A 31 13.59 -2.38 0.49
C MET A 31 13.78 -3.89 0.40
N ASP A 32 13.31 -4.64 1.41
CA ASP A 32 13.43 -6.10 1.47
C ASP A 32 12.65 -6.79 0.36
N THR A 33 11.43 -6.33 0.08
CA THR A 33 10.55 -6.86 -0.97
C THR A 33 11.21 -6.76 -2.35
N VAL A 34 11.68 -5.57 -2.71
CA VAL A 34 12.35 -5.33 -4.00
C VAL A 34 13.69 -6.06 -4.06
N ARG A 35 14.45 -6.07 -2.96
CA ARG A 35 15.76 -6.73 -2.91
C ARG A 35 15.64 -8.24 -3.06
N ASN A 36 14.68 -8.87 -2.38
CA ASN A 36 14.44 -10.31 -2.45
C ASN A 36 14.02 -10.75 -3.86
N ALA A 37 13.21 -9.96 -4.55
CA ALA A 37 12.85 -10.22 -5.94
C ALA A 37 13.98 -9.94 -6.95
N ASN A 38 15.05 -9.25 -6.51
CA ASN A 38 16.10 -8.71 -7.37
C ASN A 38 15.54 -7.91 -8.57
N SER A 39 14.38 -7.25 -8.37
CA SER A 39 13.61 -6.57 -9.41
C SER A 39 12.58 -5.64 -8.76
N GLY A 40 12.42 -4.43 -9.31
CA GLY A 40 11.41 -3.48 -8.85
C GLY A 40 11.94 -2.06 -8.72
N HIS A 41 11.07 -1.16 -8.26
CA HIS A 41 11.39 0.25 -8.04
C HIS A 41 11.41 0.50 -6.53
N THR A 42 12.52 0.98 -5.99
CA THR A 42 12.64 1.33 -4.56
C THR A 42 12.42 2.82 -4.32
N GLY A 43 12.92 3.68 -5.20
CA GLY A 43 12.92 5.13 -5.02
C GLY A 43 11.52 5.74 -4.82
N GLY A 44 10.63 5.56 -5.81
CA GLY A 44 9.25 6.07 -5.75
C GLY A 44 8.48 5.59 -4.51
N PRO A 45 8.42 4.27 -4.24
CA PRO A 45 7.83 3.74 -3.02
C PRO A 45 8.34 4.37 -1.72
N MET A 46 9.66 4.57 -1.59
CA MET A 46 10.22 5.19 -0.38
C MET A 46 9.83 6.66 -0.25
N SER A 47 9.77 7.42 -1.35
CA SER A 47 9.38 8.83 -1.31
C SER A 47 7.89 9.03 -1.02
N SER A 48 7.04 8.11 -1.49
CA SER A 48 5.58 8.19 -1.32
C SER A 48 5.09 7.59 0.01
N ALA A 49 5.96 6.90 0.75
CA ALA A 49 5.59 6.20 1.99
C ALA A 49 5.00 7.15 3.06
N ASP A 50 5.59 8.32 3.25
CA ASP A 50 5.12 9.28 4.27
C ASP A 50 3.71 9.80 3.95
N PHE A 51 3.46 10.17 2.70
CA PHE A 51 2.16 10.66 2.25
C PHE A 51 1.08 9.56 2.30
N THR A 52 1.41 8.36 1.79
CA THR A 52 0.44 7.25 1.76
C THR A 52 0.14 6.72 3.16
N TYR A 53 1.09 6.71 4.08
CA TYR A 53 0.83 6.39 5.49
C TYR A 53 -0.24 7.31 6.08
N ILE A 54 -0.08 8.63 5.93
CA ILE A 54 -1.06 9.61 6.41
C ILE A 54 -2.42 9.39 5.74
N LEU A 55 -2.43 9.22 4.42
CA LEU A 55 -3.65 9.00 3.65
C LEU A 55 -4.45 7.78 4.18
N PHE A 56 -3.79 6.65 4.38
CA PHE A 56 -4.42 5.40 4.82
C PHE A 56 -4.77 5.36 6.32
N THR A 57 -4.12 6.15 7.15
CA THR A 57 -4.34 6.12 8.61
C THR A 57 -5.25 7.24 9.11
N GLU A 58 -5.33 8.36 8.39
CA GLU A 58 -6.07 9.55 8.86
C GLU A 58 -7.22 9.97 7.96
N TYR A 59 -7.21 9.63 6.66
CA TYR A 59 -8.16 10.19 5.68
C TYR A 59 -9.07 9.16 5.02
N LEU A 60 -8.54 8.00 4.61
CA LEU A 60 -9.34 7.00 3.92
C LEU A 60 -10.30 6.30 4.87
N ASN A 61 -11.55 6.21 4.46
CA ASN A 61 -12.59 5.46 5.12
C ASN A 61 -12.75 4.08 4.47
N TYR A 62 -12.26 3.03 5.14
CA TYR A 62 -12.36 1.64 4.71
C TYR A 62 -12.45 0.72 5.94
N ASP A 63 -12.95 -0.50 5.75
CA ASP A 63 -12.96 -1.52 6.79
C ASP A 63 -11.89 -2.58 6.47
N PRO A 64 -10.82 -2.71 7.28
CA PRO A 64 -9.82 -3.75 7.11
C PRO A 64 -10.41 -5.18 7.11
N ASN A 65 -11.59 -5.39 7.69
CA ASN A 65 -12.25 -6.70 7.74
C ASN A 65 -13.24 -6.93 6.59
N ASP A 66 -13.55 -5.90 5.79
CA ASP A 66 -14.42 -5.98 4.63
C ASP A 66 -13.83 -5.20 3.45
N SER A 67 -12.95 -5.87 2.71
CA SER A 67 -12.35 -5.33 1.48
C SER A 67 -13.36 -5.14 0.35
N ASP A 68 -14.56 -5.68 0.46
CA ASP A 68 -15.64 -5.55 -0.53
C ASP A 68 -16.67 -4.48 -0.13
N TRP A 69 -16.44 -3.78 0.98
CA TRP A 69 -17.35 -2.74 1.47
C TRP A 69 -17.69 -1.73 0.37
N PHE A 70 -18.97 -1.68 0.02
CA PHE A 70 -19.47 -0.92 -1.12
C PHE A 70 -19.13 0.58 -1.05
N ARG A 71 -19.23 1.19 0.14
CA ARG A 71 -19.04 2.64 0.34
C ARG A 71 -17.64 3.04 0.78
N ARG A 72 -16.65 2.15 0.74
CA ARG A 72 -15.27 2.49 1.09
C ARG A 72 -14.71 3.53 0.11
N ASP A 73 -13.78 4.34 0.60
CA ASP A 73 -12.94 5.18 -0.25
C ASP A 73 -12.04 4.33 -1.15
N ARG A 74 -11.80 4.81 -2.37
CA ARG A 74 -11.07 4.08 -3.41
C ARG A 74 -9.69 4.69 -3.61
N PHE A 75 -8.65 3.91 -3.35
CA PHE A 75 -7.27 4.33 -3.59
C PHE A 75 -6.75 3.76 -4.91
N VAL A 76 -6.39 4.64 -5.86
CA VAL A 76 -5.80 4.26 -7.14
C VAL A 76 -4.34 4.72 -7.21
N LEU A 77 -3.40 3.77 -7.18
CA LEU A 77 -1.98 4.05 -7.39
C LEU A 77 -1.69 4.24 -8.90
N SER A 78 -1.89 5.46 -9.41
CA SER A 78 -1.66 5.77 -10.83
C SER A 78 -0.20 5.56 -11.26
N ALA A 79 0.75 5.86 -10.37
CA ALA A 79 2.16 5.52 -10.52
C ALA A 79 2.38 4.02 -10.22
N GLY A 80 1.82 3.13 -11.04
CA GLY A 80 1.80 1.68 -10.77
C GLY A 80 3.18 1.04 -10.60
N HIS A 81 4.25 1.69 -11.05
CA HIS A 81 5.61 1.20 -10.84
C HIS A 81 6.01 1.20 -9.34
N GLU A 82 5.31 1.97 -8.51
CA GLU A 82 5.45 2.00 -7.04
C GLU A 82 4.73 0.83 -6.33
N SER A 83 4.41 -0.24 -7.04
CA SER A 83 3.63 -1.40 -6.56
C SER A 83 4.08 -1.98 -5.22
N ALA A 84 5.39 -1.99 -4.93
CA ALA A 84 5.91 -2.46 -3.65
C ALA A 84 5.31 -1.69 -2.45
N LEU A 85 5.10 -0.37 -2.56
CA LEU A 85 4.44 0.42 -1.52
C LEU A 85 3.00 -0.03 -1.31
N LEU A 86 2.23 -0.15 -2.40
CA LEU A 86 0.83 -0.60 -2.33
C LEU A 86 0.74 -1.96 -1.63
N TYR A 87 1.52 -2.95 -2.06
CA TYR A 87 1.43 -4.29 -1.47
C TYR A 87 1.87 -4.32 0.00
N VAL A 88 2.84 -3.50 0.40
CA VAL A 88 3.22 -3.33 1.81
C VAL A 88 2.05 -2.77 2.62
N LEU A 89 1.36 -1.75 2.12
CA LEU A 89 0.17 -1.19 2.79
C LEU A 89 -0.95 -2.24 2.89
N LEU A 90 -1.25 -2.95 1.81
CA LEU A 90 -2.26 -4.02 1.80
C LEU A 90 -1.91 -5.16 2.78
N THR A 91 -0.61 -5.46 2.94
CA THR A 91 -0.13 -6.43 3.93
C THR A 91 -0.33 -5.94 5.35
N LEU A 92 -0.06 -4.66 5.63
CA LEU A 92 -0.24 -4.06 6.95
C LEU A 92 -1.72 -3.89 7.34
N ILE A 93 -2.60 -3.69 6.35
CA ILE A 93 -4.06 -3.68 6.53
C ILE A 93 -4.60 -5.10 6.80
N GLY A 94 -3.90 -6.14 6.34
CA GLY A 94 -4.30 -7.55 6.47
C GLY A 94 -5.00 -8.12 5.24
N TRP A 95 -5.02 -7.40 4.11
CA TRP A 95 -5.59 -7.87 2.84
C TRP A 95 -4.63 -8.73 2.01
N LEU A 96 -3.33 -8.64 2.30
CA LEU A 96 -2.28 -9.54 1.82
C LEU A 96 -1.48 -10.13 2.99
N ASN A 97 -0.76 -11.23 2.74
CA ASN A 97 0.11 -11.83 3.75
C ASN A 97 1.56 -11.40 3.56
N ILE A 98 2.36 -11.49 4.63
CA ILE A 98 3.80 -11.23 4.57
C ILE A 98 4.54 -12.15 3.57
N ASP A 99 4.03 -13.38 3.37
CA ASP A 99 4.58 -14.32 2.38
C ASP A 99 4.26 -13.92 0.93
N ASP A 100 3.21 -13.14 0.70
CA ASP A 100 2.93 -12.57 -0.62
C ASP A 100 4.04 -11.58 -1.00
N LEU A 101 4.48 -10.72 -0.07
CA LEU A 101 5.62 -9.81 -0.32
C LEU A 101 6.91 -10.55 -0.65
N ARG A 102 7.18 -11.69 -0.01
CA ARG A 102 8.34 -12.54 -0.32
C ARG A 102 8.29 -13.09 -1.75
N ARG A 103 7.11 -13.14 -2.36
CA ARG A 103 6.89 -13.57 -3.74
C ARG A 103 6.73 -12.42 -4.72
N PHE A 104 7.12 -11.20 -4.36
CA PHE A 104 7.08 -10.05 -5.27
C PHE A 104 7.74 -10.35 -6.62
N ARG A 105 7.02 -10.03 -7.70
CA ARG A 105 7.43 -10.25 -9.10
C ARG A 105 7.74 -11.69 -9.48
N GLN A 106 7.33 -12.66 -8.66
CA GLN A 106 7.45 -14.07 -8.99
C GLN A 106 6.22 -14.56 -9.77
N LEU A 107 6.42 -15.60 -10.57
CA LEU A 107 5.34 -16.21 -11.34
C LEU A 107 4.20 -16.66 -10.41
N HIS A 108 2.96 -16.37 -10.80
CA HIS A 108 1.73 -16.67 -10.05
C HIS A 108 1.62 -15.99 -8.66
N SER A 109 2.45 -15.00 -8.33
CA SER A 109 2.33 -14.23 -7.09
C SER A 109 1.13 -13.29 -7.10
N LYS A 110 0.64 -12.93 -5.90
CA LYS A 110 -0.36 -11.88 -5.68
C LYS A 110 0.26 -10.47 -5.62
N THR A 111 1.51 -10.36 -6.03
CA THR A 111 2.32 -9.15 -5.94
C THR A 111 3.13 -8.98 -7.24
N PRO A 112 2.47 -8.85 -8.41
CA PRO A 112 3.11 -8.66 -9.70
C PRO A 112 3.81 -7.30 -9.80
N GLY A 113 4.58 -7.09 -10.86
CA GLY A 113 5.45 -5.92 -10.98
C GLY A 113 4.76 -4.56 -11.02
N HIS A 114 3.48 -4.54 -11.41
CA HIS A 114 2.55 -3.42 -11.33
C HIS A 114 1.21 -3.93 -10.78
N PRO A 115 0.34 -3.09 -10.19
CA PRO A 115 -0.94 -3.52 -9.62
C PRO A 115 -1.84 -4.15 -10.68
N GLU A 116 -2.51 -5.24 -10.31
CA GLU A 116 -3.52 -5.95 -11.10
C GLU A 116 -4.82 -6.01 -10.27
N VAL A 117 -5.96 -5.60 -10.85
CA VAL A 117 -7.25 -5.38 -10.15
C VAL A 117 -7.84 -6.65 -9.54
N GLU A 118 -7.39 -7.82 -9.97
CA GLU A 118 -7.79 -9.12 -9.44
C GLU A 118 -7.23 -9.39 -8.03
N ILE A 119 -6.29 -8.58 -7.57
CA ILE A 119 -5.67 -8.69 -6.25
C ILE A 119 -6.52 -7.93 -5.24
N ASN A 120 -6.83 -8.58 -4.11
CA ASN A 120 -7.63 -7.97 -3.06
C ASN A 120 -7.06 -6.62 -2.60
N GLY A 121 -7.89 -5.58 -2.58
CA GLY A 121 -7.51 -4.21 -2.22
C GLY A 121 -6.81 -3.40 -3.32
N VAL A 122 -6.61 -3.96 -4.52
CA VAL A 122 -6.16 -3.21 -5.69
C VAL A 122 -7.37 -2.73 -6.48
N GLU A 123 -7.65 -1.43 -6.45
CA GLU A 123 -8.85 -0.87 -7.09
C GLU A 123 -8.74 -0.79 -8.63
N ALA A 124 -7.54 -0.81 -9.20
CA ALA A 124 -7.34 -0.73 -10.64
C ALA A 124 -5.99 -1.30 -11.10
N THR A 125 -5.97 -1.94 -12.27
CA THR A 125 -4.74 -2.34 -12.95
C THR A 125 -4.02 -1.10 -13.48
N THR A 126 -2.85 -0.78 -12.92
CA THR A 126 -2.05 0.39 -13.31
C THR A 126 -0.66 -0.03 -13.77
N GLY A 127 0.08 0.89 -14.41
CA GLY A 127 1.38 0.61 -15.04
C GLY A 127 1.60 1.49 -16.26
N PRO A 128 0.67 1.49 -17.24
CA PRO A 128 0.62 2.52 -18.26
C PRO A 128 0.32 3.88 -17.62
N LEU A 129 1.31 4.77 -17.63
CA LEU A 129 1.21 6.07 -16.96
C LEU A 129 0.01 6.87 -17.48
N GLY A 130 -0.70 7.54 -16.55
CA GLY A 130 -1.88 8.35 -16.83
C GLY A 130 -3.21 7.58 -16.77
N GLN A 131 -3.22 6.28 -17.03
CA GLN A 131 -4.48 5.49 -17.03
C GLN A 131 -5.13 5.41 -15.65
N GLY A 132 -4.34 5.22 -14.59
CA GLY A 132 -4.85 5.18 -13.22
C GLY A 132 -5.60 6.46 -12.82
N MET A 133 -5.06 7.63 -13.22
CA MET A 133 -5.73 8.91 -13.00
C MET A 133 -7.07 8.98 -13.74
N GLY A 134 -7.09 8.57 -15.02
CA GLY A 134 -8.32 8.52 -15.81
C GLY A 134 -9.39 7.62 -15.20
N MET A 135 -9.00 6.44 -14.71
CA MET A 135 -9.90 5.53 -14.01
C MET A 135 -10.39 6.10 -12.67
N GLY A 136 -9.52 6.74 -11.89
CA GLY A 136 -9.91 7.42 -10.64
C GLY A 136 -10.96 8.51 -10.86
N ILE A 137 -10.84 9.29 -11.94
CA ILE A 137 -11.88 10.25 -12.35
C ILE A 137 -13.21 9.53 -12.65
N GLY A 138 -13.15 8.42 -13.38
CA GLY A 138 -14.32 7.59 -13.67
C GLY A 138 -15.01 7.08 -12.40
N MET A 139 -14.23 6.62 -11.42
CA MET A 139 -14.74 6.18 -10.10
C MET A 139 -15.44 7.33 -9.37
N ALA A 140 -14.85 8.52 -9.34
CA ALA A 140 -15.46 9.70 -8.72
C ALA A 140 -16.77 10.11 -9.41
N VAL A 141 -16.81 10.07 -10.75
CA VAL A 141 -18.05 10.32 -11.50
C VAL A 141 -19.12 9.28 -11.17
N ALA A 142 -18.76 7.99 -11.08
CA ALA A 142 -19.70 6.94 -10.73
C ALA A 142 -20.29 7.14 -9.33
N GLU A 143 -19.47 7.49 -8.34
CA GLU A 143 -19.93 7.81 -6.97
C GLU A 143 -20.95 8.96 -7.00
N SER A 144 -20.68 10.02 -7.75
CA SER A 144 -21.57 11.19 -7.86
C SER A 144 -22.95 10.90 -8.49
N LYS A 145 -23.14 9.70 -9.04
CA LYS A 145 -24.43 9.24 -9.62
C LYS A 145 -25.16 8.26 -8.72
N ILE A 146 -24.51 7.76 -7.66
CA ILE A 146 -25.04 6.75 -6.74
C ILE A 146 -25.22 7.34 -5.34
N SER A 147 -24.66 8.54 -5.06
CA SER A 147 -24.87 9.32 -3.84
C SER A 147 -26.19 10.09 -3.79
#